data_AF-A0ABD3ZIG1-F1
#
_entry.id   AF-A0ABD3ZIG1-F1
#
_cell.length_a   1.000
_cell.length_b   1.000
_cell.length_c   1.000
_cell.angle_alpha   90.00
_cell.angle_beta   90.00
_cell.angle_gamma   90.00
#
_symmetry.space_group_name_H-M   'P 1'
#
loop_
_entity.id
_entity.type
_entity.pdbx_description
1 polymer ?
#
loop_
_entity_poly.entity_id
_entity_poly.type
_entity_poly.pdbx_seq_one_letter_code
_entity_poly.pdbx_strand_id
1 'polypeptide(L)'
;MDMETADFITVKALVDLFIKQEHIINRLDMIKNQSINDWEKWLQLELEFFMRQHESIANVEREVPYLCDRRSAPDRFTMFVDLKFRKKEHA
;
A
#
# COMPACT_ATOMS: atom_id res chain seq x y z
N MET A 1 5.13 25.99 2.71
CA MET A 1 5.00 24.73 3.47
C MET A 1 3.72 24.11 2.96
N ASP A 2 3.84 23.22 1.98
CA ASP A 2 2.67 22.65 1.32
C ASP A 2 1.88 21.83 2.34
N MET A 3 0.59 22.12 2.47
CA MET A 3 -0.32 21.40 3.34
C MET A 3 -0.48 19.99 2.76
N GLU A 4 0.00 18.97 3.47
CA GLU A 4 -0.16 17.57 3.08
C GLU A 4 -1.65 17.27 2.83
N THR A 5 -1.96 16.59 1.72
CA THR A 5 -3.35 16.21 1.41
C THR A 5 -3.87 15.21 2.44
N ALA A 6 -5.17 15.21 2.71
CA ALA A 6 -5.78 14.28 3.67
C ALA A 6 -5.50 12.80 3.34
N ASP A 7 -5.37 12.50 2.05
CA ASP A 7 -4.98 11.18 1.56
C ASP A 7 -3.54 10.82 1.94
N PHE A 8 -2.60 11.75 1.78
CA PHE A 8 -1.21 11.52 2.18
C PHE A 8 -1.09 11.23 3.68
N ILE A 9 -1.77 12.04 4.51
CA ILE A 9 -1.79 11.84 5.97
C ILE A 9 -2.34 10.46 6.32
N THR A 10 -3.41 10.03 5.62
CA THR A 10 -4.03 8.71 5.83
C THR A 10 -3.09 7.58 5.43
N VAL A 11 -2.48 7.65 4.25
CA VAL A 11 -1.52 6.64 3.77
C VAL A 11 -0.34 6.54 4.74
N LYS A 12 0.24 7.68 5.12
CA LYS A 12 1.37 7.74 6.06
C LYS A 12 1.02 7.09 7.39
N ALA A 13 -0.13 7.43 7.96
CA ALA A 13 -0.57 6.85 9.24
C ALA A 13 -0.73 5.34 9.18
N LEU A 14 -1.35 4.80 8.12
CA LEU A 14 -1.54 3.35 7.94
C LEU A 14 -0.20 2.63 7.78
N VAL A 15 0.69 3.17 6.94
CA VAL A 15 2.02 2.58 6.70
C VAL A 15 2.89 2.66 7.97
N ASP A 16 2.85 3.77 8.70
CA ASP A 16 3.57 3.92 9.97
C ASP A 16 3.09 2.89 11.00
N LEU A 17 1.79 2.65 11.11
CA LEU A 17 1.23 1.63 12.00
C LEU A 17 1.63 0.22 11.56
N PHE A 18 1.57 -0.07 10.25
CA PHE A 18 1.94 -1.37 9.69
C PHE A 18 3.39 -1.73 9.97
N ILE A 19 4.33 -0.82 9.67
CA ILE A 19 5.78 -1.06 9.81
C ILE A 19 6.19 -1.17 11.28
N LYS A 20 5.47 -0.56 12.21
CA LYS A 20 5.77 -0.64 13.65
C LYS A 20 5.44 -2.00 14.29
N GLN A 21 4.78 -2.90 13.57
CA GLN A 21 4.50 -4.24 14.08
C GLN A 21 5.79 -5.06 14.16
N GLU A 22 6.09 -5.61 15.35
CA GLU A 22 7.35 -6.32 15.62
C GLU A 22 7.62 -7.45 14.60
N HIS A 23 6.60 -8.23 14.25
CA HIS A 23 6.73 -9.31 13.28
C HIS A 23 7.06 -8.81 11.86
N ILE A 24 6.62 -7.61 11.48
CA ILE A 24 6.96 -7.00 10.19
C ILE A 24 8.41 -6.55 10.19
N ILE A 25 8.86 -5.86 11.25
CA ILE A 25 10.27 -5.44 11.42
C ILE A 25 11.19 -6.66 11.34
N ASN A 26 10.90 -7.71 12.11
CA ASN A 26 11.73 -8.92 12.15
C ASN A 26 11.84 -9.59 10.77
N ARG A 27 10.76 -9.61 9.98
CA ARG A 27 10.77 -10.18 8.63
C ARG A 27 11.51 -9.29 7.63
N LEU A 28 11.36 -7.96 7.71
CA LEU A 28 12.14 -7.02 6.89
C LEU A 28 13.64 -7.10 7.19
N ASP A 29 14.01 -7.24 8.46
CA ASP A 29 15.40 -7.47 8.86
C ASP A 29 15.94 -8.80 8.32
N MET A 30 15.14 -9.86 8.35
CA MET A 30 15.51 -11.15 7.74
C MET A 30 15.73 -11.01 6.23
N ILE A 31 14.81 -10.36 5.51
CA ILE A 31 14.90 -10.10 4.07
C ILE A 31 16.21 -9.37 3.75
N LYS A 32 16.49 -8.29 4.48
CA LYS A 32 17.71 -7.50 4.32
C LYS A 32 18.97 -8.31 4.60
N ASN A 33 19.02 -8.99 5.76
CA ASN A 33 20.23 -9.70 6.21
C ASN A 33 20.56 -10.92 5.35
N GLN A 34 19.54 -11.56 4.77
CA GLN A 34 19.72 -12.72 3.90
C GLN A 34 19.71 -12.37 2.41
N SER A 35 19.58 -11.08 2.05
CA SER A 35 19.49 -10.63 0.65
C SER A 35 18.40 -11.38 -0.14
N ILE A 36 17.24 -11.55 0.48
CA ILE A 36 16.08 -12.20 -0.15
C ILE A 36 15.52 -11.27 -1.23
N ASN A 37 15.37 -11.78 -2.44
CA ASN A 37 14.73 -11.08 -3.56
C ASN A 37 13.24 -11.44 -3.66
N ASP A 38 12.50 -10.73 -4.51
CA ASP A 38 11.09 -11.02 -4.85
C ASP A 38 10.12 -10.99 -3.64
N TRP A 39 10.48 -10.26 -2.59
CA TRP A 39 9.71 -10.15 -1.35
C TRP A 39 8.55 -9.15 -1.44
N GLU A 40 8.46 -8.38 -2.52
CA GLU A 40 7.47 -7.32 -2.72
C GLU A 40 6.03 -7.87 -2.66
N LYS A 41 5.80 -9.06 -3.24
CA LYS A 41 4.48 -9.71 -3.18
C LYS A 41 4.08 -10.10 -1.76
N TRP A 42 5.04 -10.53 -0.94
CA TRP A 42 4.80 -10.81 0.48
C TRP A 42 4.44 -9.53 1.22
N LEU A 43 5.19 -8.43 1.01
CA LEU A 43 4.87 -7.14 1.63
C LEU A 43 3.47 -6.65 1.25
N GLN A 44 3.11 -6.76 -0.04
CA GLN A 44 1.78 -6.41 -0.54
C GLN A 44 0.66 -7.22 0.16
N LEU A 45 0.85 -8.52 0.35
CA LEU A 45 -0.10 -9.39 1.07
C LEU A 45 -0.24 -9.00 2.54
N GLU A 46 0.86 -8.77 3.24
CA GLU A 46 0.82 -8.37 4.65
C GLU A 46 0.14 -7.02 4.84
N LEU A 47 0.43 -6.06 3.95
CA LEU A 47 -0.19 -4.74 4.00
C LEU A 47 -1.70 -4.83 3.71
N GLU A 48 -2.11 -5.67 2.76
CA GLU A 48 -3.53 -5.96 2.51
C GLU A 48 -4.20 -6.55 3.75
N PHE A 49 -3.61 -7.58 4.38
CA PHE A 49 -4.18 -8.19 5.57
C PHE A 49 -4.31 -7.18 6.72
N PHE A 50 -3.27 -6.39 6.95
CA PHE A 50 -3.30 -5.32 7.95
C PHE A 50 -4.43 -4.33 7.67
N MET A 51 -4.53 -3.80 6.44
CA MET A 51 -5.55 -2.80 6.10
C MET A 51 -6.97 -3.36 6.15
N ARG A 52 -7.19 -4.63 5.78
CA ARG A 52 -8.51 -5.29 5.89
C ARG A 52 -9.01 -5.39 7.33
N GLN A 53 -8.12 -5.46 8.31
CA GLN A 53 -8.47 -5.49 9.73
C GLN A 53 -8.56 -4.08 10.36
N HIS A 54 -8.08 -3.05 9.67
CA HIS A 54 -8.06 -1.69 10.20
C HIS A 54 -9.45 -1.05 10.18
N GLU A 55 -9.90 -0.52 11.32
CA GLU A 55 -11.29 -0.06 11.51
C GLU A 55 -11.73 1.04 10.54
N SER A 56 -10.80 1.89 10.09
CA SER A 56 -11.08 3.00 9.18
C SER A 56 -11.17 2.62 7.70
N ILE A 57 -10.88 1.36 7.35
CA ILE A 57 -10.81 0.90 5.96
C ILE A 57 -12.08 0.14 5.58
N ALA A 58 -12.71 0.54 4.47
CA ALA A 58 -13.92 -0.07 3.94
C ALA A 58 -13.60 -1.25 3.01
N ASN A 59 -12.62 -1.08 2.12
CA ASN A 59 -12.19 -2.12 1.20
C ASN A 59 -10.70 -1.98 0.86
N VAL A 60 -10.12 -3.09 0.41
CA VAL A 60 -8.76 -3.21 -0.10
C VAL A 60 -8.76 -4.19 -1.27
N GLU A 61 -8.06 -3.82 -2.33
CA GLU A 61 -7.88 -4.59 -3.56
C GLU A 61 -6.40 -4.55 -3.94
N ARG A 62 -5.85 -5.67 -4.43
CA ARG A 62 -4.48 -5.76 -4.95
C ARG A 62 -4.47 -6.02 -6.44
N GLU A 63 -3.36 -5.65 -7.09
CA GLU A 63 -3.09 -5.92 -8.51
C GLU A 63 -4.22 -5.44 -9.43
N VAL A 64 -4.75 -4.25 -9.16
CA VAL A 64 -5.92 -3.71 -9.86
C VAL A 64 -5.49 -3.06 -11.18
N PRO A 65 -6.06 -3.45 -12.32
CA PRO A 65 -5.80 -2.77 -13.58
C PRO A 65 -6.48 -1.39 -13.58
N TYR A 66 -5.73 -0.38 -14.01
CA TYR A 66 -6.18 1.00 -14.16
C TYR A 66 -5.89 1.53 -15.55
N LEU A 67 -6.82 2.34 -16.08
CA LEU A 67 -6.62 3.07 -17.31
C LEU A 67 -5.73 4.29 -17.06
N CYS A 68 -4.68 4.45 -17.85
CA CYS A 68 -3.80 5.61 -17.78
C CYS A 68 -4.42 6.78 -18.56
N ASP A 69 -4.23 8.01 -18.06
CA ASP A 69 -4.66 9.24 -18.72
C ASP A 69 -3.73 9.68 -19.88
N ARG A 70 -2.70 8.88 -20.16
CA ARG A 70 -1.73 9.00 -21.26
C ARG A 70 -0.85 10.25 -21.24
N ARG A 71 -0.82 11.01 -20.13
CA ARG A 71 0.02 12.22 -20.04
C ARG A 71 1.51 11.91 -19.99
N SER A 72 1.90 10.82 -19.32
CA SER A 72 3.31 10.43 -19.14
C SER A 72 3.75 9.23 -19.95
N ALA A 73 2.80 8.47 -20.51
CA ALA A 73 3.06 7.28 -21.34
C ALA A 73 1.95 7.15 -22.41
N PRO A 74 2.10 7.83 -23.57
CA PRO A 74 1.04 7.93 -24.57
C PRO A 74 0.56 6.57 -25.11
N ASP A 75 1.48 5.60 -25.19
CA ASP A 75 1.24 4.27 -25.76
C ASP A 75 0.86 3.22 -24.71
N ARG A 76 0.89 3.56 -23.41
CA ARG A 76 0.50 2.65 -22.32
C ARG A 76 -0.91 2.97 -21.87
N PHE A 77 -1.84 2.10 -22.25
CA PHE A 77 -3.27 2.26 -21.98
C PHE A 77 -3.66 1.81 -20.56
N THR A 78 -2.89 0.89 -19.99
CA THR A 78 -3.19 0.27 -18.69
C THR A 78 -1.97 0.19 -17.80
N MET A 79 -2.17 0.33 -16.49
CA MET A 79 -1.20 0.02 -15.44
C MET A 79 -1.81 -0.92 -14.42
N PHE A 80 -0.97 -1.65 -13.69
CA PHE A 80 -1.41 -2.40 -12.52
C PHE A 80 -1.01 -1.62 -11.27
N VAL A 81 -1.98 -1.36 -10.41
CA VAL A 81 -1.76 -0.76 -9.09
C VAL A 81 -1.61 -1.89 -8.09
N ASP A 82 -0.48 -1.92 -7.38
CA ASP A 82 -0.19 -2.98 -6.41
C ASP A 82 -1.23 -3.07 -5.29
N LEU A 83 -1.67 -1.92 -4.79
CA LEU A 83 -2.62 -1.81 -3.70
C LEU A 83 -3.53 -0.58 -3.89
N LYS A 84 -4.84 -0.81 -3.78
CA LYS A 84 -5.88 0.21 -3.75
C LYS A 84 -6.77 -0.04 -2.53
N PHE A 85 -7.14 1.03 -1.82
CA PHE A 85 -8.06 0.92 -0.70
C PHE A 85 -8.98 2.13 -0.61
N ARG A 86 -10.12 1.95 0.07
CA ARG A 86 -11.08 3.01 0.36
C ARG A 86 -11.25 3.15 1.87
N LYS A 87 -11.20 4.39 2.36
CA LYS A 87 -11.57 4.73 3.74
C LYS A 87 -13.09 4.59 3.93
N LYS A 88 -13.55 4.19 5.11
CA LYS A 88 -14.97 4.29 5.48
C LYS A 88 -15.39 5.77 5.46
N GLU A 89 -16.51 6.05 4.81
CA GLU A 89 -17.17 7.34 4.99
C GLU A 89 -17.75 7.36 6.40
N HIS A 90 -17.39 8.36 7.19
CA HIS A 90 -18.10 8.64 8.43
C HIS A 90 -19.50 9.13 8.02
N ALA A 91 -20.54 8.39 8.41
CA ALA A 91 -21.91 8.89 8.37
C ALA A 91 -22.12 10.00 9.40
#